data_AF-A0A7T0NWT8-F1
#
_entry.id   AF-A0A7T0NWT8-F1
#
_cell.length_a   1.000
_cell.length_b   1.000
_cell.length_c   1.000
_cell.angle_alpha   90.00
_cell.angle_beta   90.00
_cell.angle_gamma   90.00
#
_symmetry.space_group_name_H-M   'P 1'
#
loop_
_entity.id
_entity.type
_entity.pdbx_description
1 polymer ?
#
loop_
_entity_poly.entity_id
_entity_poly.type
_entity_poly.pdbx_seq_one_letter_code
_entity_poly.pdbx_strand_id
1 'polypeptide(L)'
;MGITLENINDHIPYYLTQEAKNGLVKALKDFPEKINYYTTKCQDELLQGDGWNSLDIINLESGDRKSIRGIIVSNSCDISPENPREIPARMIFAPIIPLSLYEDLLARNGMDIEKVSTKVNSIKLQRVTSLFYLPKGGCLESDHIAVLDDVHTLPVQLFCKKTDRKKQFTLSQAGFYLFLFKLSIHFCRFHEKVFRDYDQQQAS
;
A
#
# COMPACT_ATOMS: atom_id res chain seq x y z
N MET A 1 -14.73 4.20 11.20
CA MET A 1 -14.14 3.62 12.42
C MET A 1 -12.72 4.17 12.54
N GLY A 2 -12.45 5.02 13.53
CA GLY A 2 -11.07 5.38 13.84
C GLY A 2 -10.44 4.16 14.52
N ILE A 3 -9.29 3.70 14.04
CA ILE A 3 -8.54 2.64 14.72
C ILE A 3 -8.11 3.22 16.08
N THR A 4 -8.72 2.75 17.16
CA THR A 4 -8.26 3.02 18.52
C THR A 4 -7.13 2.06 18.86
N LEU A 5 -6.20 2.48 19.72
CA LEU A 5 -5.04 1.68 20.15
C LEU A 5 -5.42 0.34 20.79
N GLU A 6 -6.63 0.24 21.33
CA GLU A 6 -7.17 -0.97 21.97
C GLU A 6 -7.46 -2.07 20.93
N ASN A 7 -8.01 -1.72 19.77
CA ASN A 7 -8.29 -2.68 18.69
C ASN A 7 -7.02 -3.16 17.98
N ILE A 8 -5.91 -2.41 18.07
CA ILE A 8 -4.64 -2.78 17.43
C ILE A 8 -4.08 -4.05 18.05
N ASN A 9 -4.16 -4.22 19.38
CA ASN A 9 -3.57 -5.36 20.09
C ASN A 9 -4.14 -6.71 19.65
N ASP A 10 -5.44 -6.78 19.37
CA ASP A 10 -6.13 -7.99 18.93
C ASP A 10 -5.79 -8.39 17.48
N HIS A 11 -5.26 -7.43 16.70
CA HIS A 11 -4.82 -7.63 15.33
C HIS A 11 -3.30 -7.83 15.19
N ILE A 12 -2.55 -7.89 16.30
CA ILE A 12 -1.11 -8.19 16.28
C ILE A 12 -0.92 -9.72 16.21
N PRO A 13 -0.28 -10.25 15.15
CA PRO A 13 0.00 -11.66 14.99
C PRO A 13 0.70 -12.29 16.18
N TYR A 14 0.21 -13.47 16.52
CA TYR A 14 0.66 -14.24 17.68
C TYR A 14 2.14 -14.65 17.58
N TYR A 15 2.68 -14.80 16.37
CA TYR A 15 4.05 -15.24 16.11
C TYR A 15 5.13 -14.21 16.48
N LEU A 16 4.76 -12.95 16.74
CA LEU A 16 5.72 -11.94 17.20
C LEU A 16 6.15 -12.21 18.64
N THR A 17 7.44 -12.07 18.91
CA THR A 17 7.96 -12.05 20.29
C THR A 17 7.33 -10.90 21.08
N GLN A 18 7.26 -11.02 22.40
CA GLN A 18 6.67 -9.96 23.23
C GLN A 18 7.37 -8.60 23.04
N GLU A 19 8.69 -8.62 22.85
CA GLU A 19 9.49 -7.44 22.52
C GLU A 19 9.09 -6.82 21.18
N ALA A 20 8.91 -7.64 20.14
CA ALA A 20 8.48 -7.18 18.82
C ALA A 20 7.05 -6.62 18.84
N LYS A 21 6.14 -7.24 19.61
CA LYS A 21 4.77 -6.72 19.83
C LYS A 21 4.81 -5.35 20.50
N ASN A 22 5.58 -5.21 21.59
CA ASN A 22 5.70 -3.95 22.32
C ASN A 22 6.33 -2.85 21.45
N GLY A 23 7.37 -3.19 20.67
CA GLY A 23 8.01 -2.29 19.73
C GLY A 23 7.05 -1.81 18.62
N LEU A 24 6.22 -2.70 18.09
CA LEU A 24 5.21 -2.39 17.09
C LEU A 24 4.12 -1.46 17.66
N VAL A 25 3.56 -1.77 18.83
CA VAL A 25 2.55 -0.92 19.48
C VAL A 25 3.12 0.48 19.75
N LYS A 26 4.36 0.57 20.24
CA LYS A 26 5.02 1.85 20.48
C LYS A 26 5.22 2.64 19.18
N ALA A 27 5.71 2.01 18.12
CA ALA A 27 5.91 2.65 16.82
C ALA A 27 4.59 3.15 16.20
N LEU A 28 3.49 2.43 16.41
CA LEU A 28 2.16 2.86 15.98
C LEU A 28 1.56 3.98 16.86
N LYS A 29 1.89 4.02 18.16
CA LYS A 29 1.53 5.13 19.06
C LYS A 29 2.24 6.43 18.71
N ASP A 30 3.52 6.32 18.32
CA ASP A 30 4.34 7.47 17.95
C ASP A 30 4.11 7.92 16.48
N PHE A 31 3.17 7.29 15.76
CA PHE A 31 2.73 7.72 14.43
C PHE A 31 1.99 9.07 14.54
N PRO A 32 2.26 10.04 13.66
CA PRO A 32 3.04 9.95 12.42
C PRO A 32 4.54 10.27 12.53
N GLU A 33 5.04 10.71 13.68
CA GLU A 33 6.33 11.40 13.77
C GLU A 33 7.56 10.48 13.87
N LYS A 34 7.45 9.28 14.46
CA LYS A 34 8.62 8.41 14.74
C LYS A 34 8.44 6.98 14.24
N ILE A 35 7.88 6.82 13.05
CA ILE A 35 7.77 5.50 12.42
C ILE A 35 8.91 5.28 11.42
N ASN A 36 9.63 4.16 11.58
CA ASN A 36 10.57 3.70 10.57
C ASN A 36 9.78 3.00 9.46
N TYR A 37 9.72 3.56 8.26
CA TYR A 37 8.97 2.94 7.15
C TYR A 37 9.69 1.76 6.53
N TYR A 38 11.02 1.79 6.45
CA TYR A 38 11.81 0.86 5.65
C TYR A 38 12.81 0.06 6.49
N THR A 39 13.23 -1.08 5.96
CA THR A 39 14.29 -1.92 6.50
C THR A 39 15.24 -2.34 5.39
N THR A 40 16.49 -2.65 5.75
CA THR A 40 17.49 -3.22 4.83
C THR A 40 17.53 -4.75 4.86
N LYS A 41 16.66 -5.39 5.64
CA LYS A 41 16.52 -6.86 5.71
C LYS A 41 15.65 -7.38 4.55
N CYS A 42 15.74 -8.69 4.27
CA CYS A 42 14.88 -9.39 3.29
C CYS A 42 14.96 -8.81 1.86
N GLN A 43 16.14 -8.35 1.41
CA GLN A 43 16.29 -7.67 0.11
C GLN A 43 16.00 -8.56 -1.11
N ASP A 44 16.16 -9.88 -0.97
CA ASP A 44 16.00 -10.84 -2.07
C ASP A 44 14.60 -11.48 -2.11
N GLU A 45 13.77 -11.26 -1.09
CA GLU A 45 12.45 -11.87 -0.98
C GLU A 45 11.39 -11.09 -1.77
N LEU A 46 10.27 -11.73 -2.11
CA LEU A 46 9.13 -11.06 -2.74
C LEU A 46 7.99 -10.98 -1.73
N LEU A 47 7.92 -9.88 -0.98
CA LEU A 47 7.00 -9.74 0.15
C LEU A 47 5.88 -8.74 -0.14
N GLN A 48 4.73 -8.96 0.50
CA GLN A 48 3.65 -7.97 0.56
C GLN A 48 4.18 -6.66 1.17
N GLY A 49 3.85 -5.54 0.53
CA GLY A 49 4.34 -4.22 0.93
C GLY A 49 5.72 -3.86 0.38
N ASP A 50 6.43 -4.77 -0.28
CA ASP A 50 7.68 -4.41 -0.97
C ASP A 50 7.41 -3.49 -2.16
N GLY A 51 8.31 -2.51 -2.33
CA GLY A 51 8.35 -1.67 -3.52
C GLY A 51 9.29 -2.27 -4.56
N TRP A 52 8.83 -2.41 -5.79
CA TRP A 52 9.61 -2.92 -6.92
C TRP A 52 9.47 -2.02 -8.14
N ASN A 53 10.51 -1.95 -8.98
CA ASN A 53 10.38 -1.44 -10.34
C ASN A 53 9.98 -2.57 -11.30
N SER A 54 9.93 -2.25 -12.59
CA SER A 54 9.72 -3.22 -13.66
C SER A 54 8.41 -4.00 -13.53
N LEU A 55 7.38 -3.38 -12.93
CA LEU A 55 6.02 -3.90 -12.87
C LEU A 55 5.26 -3.38 -14.08
N ASP A 56 4.78 -4.27 -14.94
CA ASP A 56 4.16 -3.85 -16.20
C ASP A 56 2.68 -3.55 -16.03
N ILE A 57 2.28 -2.42 -16.60
CA ILE A 57 0.89 -2.01 -16.78
C ILE A 57 0.59 -1.87 -18.27
N ILE A 58 -0.68 -2.03 -18.62
CA ILE A 58 -1.19 -1.80 -19.97
C ILE A 58 -2.13 -0.61 -19.90
N ASN A 59 -1.88 0.41 -20.72
CA ASN A 59 -2.85 1.48 -20.91
C ASN A 59 -4.02 0.93 -21.72
N LEU A 60 -5.24 1.00 -21.17
CA LEU A 60 -6.42 0.42 -21.82
C LEU A 60 -6.86 1.20 -23.08
N GLU A 61 -6.57 2.49 -23.16
CA GLU A 61 -6.95 3.33 -24.30
C GLU A 61 -6.00 3.15 -25.48
N SER A 62 -4.68 3.15 -25.24
CA SER A 62 -3.67 3.05 -26.31
C SER A 62 -3.17 1.63 -26.55
N GLY A 63 -3.36 0.71 -25.60
CA GLY A 63 -2.75 -0.62 -25.60
C GLY A 63 -1.27 -0.63 -25.24
N ASP A 64 -0.67 0.52 -24.94
CA ASP A 64 0.75 0.62 -24.65
C ASP A 64 1.11 -0.07 -23.34
N ARG A 65 2.23 -0.82 -23.37
CA ARG A 65 2.82 -1.41 -22.18
C ARG A 65 3.87 -0.47 -21.60
N LYS A 66 3.77 -0.20 -20.29
CA LYS A 66 4.79 0.55 -19.55
C LYS A 66 5.26 -0.24 -18.34
N SER A 67 6.54 -0.14 -18.04
CA SER A 67 7.12 -0.70 -16.81
C SER A 67 7.26 0.42 -15.77
N ILE A 68 6.68 0.21 -14.59
CA ILE A 68 6.57 1.23 -13.55
C ILE A 68 7.10 0.72 -12.21
N ARG A 69 7.19 1.64 -11.24
CA ARG A 69 7.34 1.31 -9.83
C ARG A 69 5.99 1.00 -9.22
N GLY A 70 5.93 0.04 -8.32
CA GLY A 70 4.72 -0.35 -7.63
C GLY A 70 5.00 -1.01 -6.29
N ILE A 71 4.01 -0.97 -5.41
CA ILE A 71 4.00 -1.68 -4.13
C ILE A 71 3.19 -2.96 -4.28
N ILE A 72 3.72 -4.06 -3.76
CA ILE A 72 3.04 -5.36 -3.80
C ILE A 72 1.88 -5.36 -2.80
N VAL A 73 0.69 -5.69 -3.28
CA VAL A 73 -0.54 -5.79 -2.47
C VAL A 73 -0.84 -7.24 -2.11
N SER A 74 -0.55 -8.20 -2.99
CA SER A 74 -0.77 -9.62 -2.69
C SER A 74 0.01 -10.10 -1.47
N ASN A 75 -0.59 -11.00 -0.69
CA ASN A 75 0.09 -11.62 0.46
C ASN A 75 1.33 -12.39 0.01
N SER A 76 2.39 -12.37 0.83
CA SER A 76 3.68 -13.01 0.50
C SER A 76 3.55 -14.51 0.22
N CYS A 77 2.73 -15.24 0.99
CA CYS A 77 2.45 -16.65 0.75
C CYS A 77 1.78 -16.89 -0.61
N ASP A 78 0.88 -15.98 -1.02
CA ASP A 78 0.14 -16.08 -2.28
C ASP A 78 0.99 -15.77 -3.50
N ILE A 79 2.19 -15.23 -3.35
CA ILE A 79 3.11 -14.96 -4.47
C ILE A 79 4.47 -15.66 -4.35
N SER A 80 4.68 -16.44 -3.28
CA SER A 80 5.92 -17.20 -3.11
C SER A 80 6.10 -18.21 -4.25
N PRO A 81 7.27 -18.21 -4.92
CA PRO A 81 7.58 -19.15 -5.99
C PRO A 81 7.79 -20.59 -5.49
N GLU A 82 8.02 -20.77 -4.19
CA GLU A 82 8.27 -22.08 -3.56
C GLU A 82 6.97 -22.88 -3.35
N ASN A 83 5.82 -22.22 -3.39
CA ASN A 83 4.54 -22.87 -3.17
C ASN A 83 4.12 -23.66 -4.42
N PRO A 84 3.87 -24.99 -4.31
CA PRO A 84 3.46 -25.81 -5.44
C PRO A 84 2.08 -25.38 -5.92
N ARG A 85 1.91 -25.22 -7.25
CA ARG A 85 0.65 -24.80 -7.87
C ARG A 85 0.44 -25.45 -9.22
N GLU A 86 -0.81 -25.81 -9.48
CA GLU A 86 -1.27 -26.25 -10.79
C GLU A 86 -1.41 -25.08 -11.77
N ILE A 87 -1.75 -23.89 -11.26
CA ILE A 87 -1.93 -22.66 -12.04
C ILE A 87 -0.88 -21.62 -11.63
N PRO A 88 -0.22 -20.94 -12.60
CA PRO A 88 0.75 -19.90 -12.29
C PRO A 88 0.19 -18.78 -11.40
N ALA A 89 0.97 -18.45 -10.36
CA ALA A 89 0.66 -17.36 -9.44
C ALA A 89 0.53 -16.00 -10.16
N ARG A 90 -0.42 -15.19 -9.70
CA ARG A 90 -0.54 -13.77 -10.08
C ARG A 90 -0.28 -12.91 -8.86
N MET A 91 0.43 -11.81 -9.08
CA MET A 91 0.70 -10.78 -8.09
C MET A 91 -0.15 -9.55 -8.39
N ILE A 92 -0.77 -9.00 -7.35
CA ILE A 92 -1.48 -7.72 -7.35
C ILE A 92 -0.51 -6.66 -6.82
N PHE A 93 -0.46 -5.52 -7.49
CA PHE A 93 0.35 -4.38 -7.07
C PHE A 93 -0.37 -3.06 -7.35
N ALA A 94 0.03 -2.00 -6.66
CA ALA A 94 -0.44 -0.63 -6.89
C ALA A 94 0.72 0.26 -7.36
N PRO A 95 0.55 1.16 -8.34
CA PRO A 95 1.57 2.08 -8.79
C PRO A 95 2.08 2.97 -7.67
N ILE A 96 3.39 3.24 -7.68
CA ILE A 96 4.04 4.23 -6.83
C ILE A 96 4.42 5.42 -7.70
N ILE A 97 3.92 6.61 -7.35
CA ILE A 97 4.23 7.86 -8.05
C ILE A 97 4.80 8.89 -7.09
N PRO A 98 5.64 9.84 -7.58
CA PRO A 98 6.09 10.97 -6.76
C PRO A 98 4.89 11.76 -6.24
N LEU A 99 4.93 12.16 -4.97
CA LEU A 99 3.86 12.96 -4.37
C LEU A 99 3.68 14.30 -5.10
N SER A 100 4.78 14.92 -5.55
CA SER A 100 4.75 16.16 -6.34
C SER A 100 3.96 16.02 -7.65
N LEU A 101 4.02 14.86 -8.32
CA LEU A 101 3.22 14.60 -9.52
C LEU A 101 1.72 14.66 -9.21
N TYR A 102 1.33 14.12 -8.05
CA TYR A 102 -0.06 14.16 -7.60
C TYR A 102 -0.49 15.57 -7.21
N GLU A 103 0.39 16.35 -6.56
CA GLU A 103 0.15 17.77 -6.26
C GLU A 103 -0.10 18.59 -7.53
N ASP A 104 0.77 18.43 -8.54
CA ASP A 104 0.62 19.08 -9.84
C ASP A 104 -0.69 18.69 -10.52
N LEU A 105 -1.08 17.41 -10.44
CA LEU A 105 -2.33 16.92 -10.99
C LEU A 105 -3.53 17.60 -10.31
N LEU A 106 -3.54 17.74 -8.98
CA LEU A 106 -4.61 18.42 -8.26
C LEU A 106 -4.72 19.89 -8.66
N ALA A 107 -3.58 20.59 -8.73
CA ALA A 107 -3.53 22.01 -9.13
C ALA A 107 -4.04 22.21 -10.57
N ARG A 108 -3.63 21.34 -11.51
CA ARG A 108 -4.11 21.39 -12.90
C ARG A 108 -5.60 21.12 -13.05
N ASN A 109 -6.19 20.36 -12.13
CA ASN A 109 -7.64 20.12 -12.07
C ASN A 109 -8.40 21.25 -11.34
N GLY A 110 -7.78 22.41 -11.12
CA GLY A 110 -8.42 23.60 -10.57
C GLY A 110 -8.57 23.59 -9.05
N MET A 111 -7.84 22.72 -8.34
CA MET A 111 -7.82 22.76 -6.88
C MET A 111 -6.95 23.92 -6.38
N ASP A 112 -7.51 24.73 -5.48
CA ASP A 112 -6.79 25.84 -4.85
C ASP A 112 -5.57 25.37 -4.03
N ILE A 113 -4.52 26.20 -3.96
CA ILE A 113 -3.23 25.89 -3.34
C ILE A 113 -3.40 25.51 -1.85
N GLU A 114 -4.27 26.19 -1.10
CA GLU A 114 -4.50 25.87 0.31
C GLU A 114 -5.16 24.50 0.48
N LYS A 115 -6.09 24.17 -0.42
CA LYS A 115 -6.75 22.85 -0.46
C LYS A 115 -5.77 21.75 -0.85
N VAL A 116 -4.88 22.00 -1.82
CA VAL A 116 -3.81 21.07 -2.19
C VAL A 116 -2.92 20.80 -0.98
N SER A 117 -2.44 21.85 -0.30
CA SER A 117 -1.61 21.72 0.91
C SER A 117 -2.31 20.92 2.02
N THR A 118 -3.59 21.20 2.26
CA THR A 118 -4.42 20.47 3.25
C THR A 118 -4.56 18.99 2.89
N LYS A 119 -4.76 18.69 1.60
CA LYS A 119 -4.86 17.32 1.09
C LYS A 119 -3.53 16.59 1.23
N VAL A 120 -2.41 17.23 0.88
CA VAL A 120 -1.05 16.70 1.03
C VAL A 120 -0.76 16.37 2.49
N ASN A 121 -1.05 17.28 3.41
CA ASN A 121 -0.90 17.01 4.84
C ASN A 121 -1.74 15.79 5.27
N SER A 122 -2.99 15.71 4.80
CA SER A 122 -3.85 14.54 5.06
C SER A 122 -3.29 13.24 4.50
N ILE A 123 -2.62 13.27 3.36
CA ILE A 123 -1.92 12.12 2.75
C ILE A 123 -0.73 11.71 3.63
N LYS A 124 0.12 12.64 4.03
CA LYS A 124 1.29 12.40 4.90
C LYS A 124 0.89 11.79 6.25
N LEU A 125 -0.25 12.22 6.78
CA LEU A 125 -0.89 11.67 8.00
C LEU A 125 -1.64 10.35 7.76
N GLN A 126 -1.54 9.75 6.57
CA GLN A 126 -2.22 8.51 6.16
C GLN A 126 -3.76 8.54 6.27
N ARG A 127 -4.39 9.73 6.29
CA ARG A 127 -5.86 9.88 6.43
C ARG A 127 -6.65 9.63 5.15
N VAL A 128 -6.00 9.75 3.98
CA VAL A 128 -6.64 9.48 2.68
C VAL A 128 -6.56 7.98 2.39
N THR A 129 -7.68 7.25 2.49
CA THR A 129 -7.69 5.78 2.48
C THR A 129 -7.16 5.15 1.19
N SER A 130 -7.42 5.79 0.04
CA SER A 130 -6.99 5.28 -1.27
C SER A 130 -5.53 5.54 -1.61
N LEU A 131 -4.80 6.31 -0.79
CA LEU A 131 -3.41 6.66 -1.04
C LEU A 131 -2.55 6.24 0.15
N PHE A 132 -1.54 5.42 -0.09
CA PHE A 132 -0.57 5.06 0.93
C PHE A 132 0.67 5.95 0.80
N TYR A 133 0.93 6.79 1.80
CA TYR A 133 2.11 7.66 1.80
C TYR A 133 3.40 6.87 2.07
N LEU A 134 4.43 7.18 1.30
CA LEU A 134 5.76 6.61 1.38
C LEU A 134 6.78 7.75 1.49
N PRO A 135 7.39 8.00 2.66
CA PRO A 135 8.36 9.08 2.79
C PRO A 135 9.63 8.78 1.98
N LYS A 136 10.39 9.82 1.66
CA LYS A 136 11.75 9.68 1.16
C LYS A 136 12.57 8.69 2.01
N GLY A 137 13.25 7.75 1.37
CA GLY A 137 14.02 6.69 2.04
C GLY A 137 14.03 5.38 1.26
N GLY A 138 14.84 4.41 1.71
CA GLY A 138 15.15 3.24 0.89
C GLY A 138 15.86 3.69 -0.40
N CYS A 139 15.31 3.33 -1.56
CA CYS A 139 15.75 3.85 -2.86
C CYS A 139 14.86 4.99 -3.41
N LEU A 140 13.90 5.51 -2.63
CA LEU A 140 13.05 6.63 -3.06
C LEU A 140 13.74 7.97 -2.78
N GLU A 141 13.96 8.76 -3.83
CA GLU A 141 14.67 10.05 -3.76
C GLU A 141 13.81 11.21 -3.22
N SER A 142 12.50 11.04 -3.23
CA SER A 142 11.49 12.00 -2.78
C SER A 142 10.35 11.28 -2.05
N ASP A 143 9.41 12.06 -1.51
CA ASP A 143 8.13 11.51 -1.05
C ASP A 143 7.33 10.95 -2.22
N HIS A 144 6.69 9.81 -2.00
CA HIS A 144 5.87 9.10 -2.96
C HIS A 144 4.53 8.72 -2.33
N ILE A 145 3.60 8.30 -3.19
CA ILE A 145 2.35 7.68 -2.79
C ILE A 145 2.14 6.41 -3.61
N ALA A 146 1.59 5.37 -2.98
CA ALA A 146 0.99 4.27 -3.71
C ALA A 146 -0.51 4.53 -3.91
N VAL A 147 -0.97 4.34 -5.15
CA VAL A 147 -2.36 4.62 -5.56
C VAL A 147 -3.18 3.33 -5.47
N LEU A 148 -3.84 3.12 -4.33
CA LEU A 148 -4.54 1.86 -4.04
C LEU A 148 -5.87 1.68 -4.77
N ASP A 149 -6.41 2.77 -5.36
CA ASP A 149 -7.56 2.71 -6.27
C ASP A 149 -7.21 2.10 -7.63
N ASP A 150 -5.93 2.11 -8.00
CA ASP A 150 -5.44 1.67 -9.31
C ASP A 150 -4.59 0.41 -9.15
N VAL A 151 -5.23 -0.74 -8.94
CA VAL A 151 -4.51 -2.01 -8.77
C VAL A 151 -4.38 -2.78 -10.09
N HIS A 152 -3.20 -3.33 -10.29
CA HIS A 152 -2.83 -4.09 -11.48
C HIS A 152 -2.42 -5.51 -11.11
N THR A 153 -2.46 -6.42 -12.08
CA THR A 153 -2.03 -7.81 -11.86
C THR A 153 -1.02 -8.26 -12.89
N LEU A 154 -0.03 -9.03 -12.45
CA LEU A 154 1.04 -9.56 -13.28
C LEU A 154 1.34 -11.02 -12.89
N PRO A 155 1.55 -11.94 -13.84
CA PRO A 155 2.06 -13.27 -13.52
C PRO A 155 3.42 -13.21 -12.82
N VAL A 156 3.54 -13.83 -11.65
CA VAL A 156 4.77 -13.81 -10.83
C VAL A 156 5.97 -14.32 -11.63
N GLN A 157 5.78 -15.39 -12.40
CA GLN A 157 6.84 -15.99 -13.21
C GLN A 157 7.37 -15.03 -14.28
N LEU A 158 6.52 -14.19 -14.89
CA LEU A 158 6.96 -13.19 -15.86
C LEU A 158 7.79 -12.09 -15.19
N PHE A 159 7.34 -11.64 -14.02
CA PHE A 159 8.11 -10.70 -13.21
C PHE A 159 9.47 -11.31 -12.80
N CYS A 160 9.49 -12.56 -12.35
CA CYS A 160 10.70 -13.21 -11.87
C CYS A 160 11.76 -13.47 -12.94
N LYS A 161 11.36 -13.55 -14.22
CA LYS A 161 12.28 -13.70 -15.35
C LYS A 161 12.96 -12.39 -15.76
N LYS A 162 12.50 -11.23 -15.26
CA LYS A 162 13.10 -9.94 -15.58
C LYS A 162 14.45 -9.78 -14.90
N THR A 163 15.45 -9.35 -15.67
CA THR A 163 16.82 -9.12 -15.22
C THR A 163 17.04 -7.68 -14.73
N ASP A 164 16.20 -6.75 -15.15
CA ASP A 164 16.24 -5.32 -14.82
C ASP A 164 15.45 -4.96 -13.56
N ARG A 165 14.73 -5.95 -12.97
CA ARG A 165 13.98 -5.76 -11.73
C ARG A 165 14.92 -5.47 -10.56
N LYS A 166 14.51 -4.52 -9.73
CA LYS A 166 15.23 -4.00 -8.57
C LYS A 166 14.22 -3.65 -7.49
N LYS A 167 14.44 -4.20 -6.30
CA LYS A 167 13.69 -3.81 -5.12
C LYS A 167 14.01 -2.35 -4.79
N GLN A 168 12.97 -1.54 -4.62
CA GLN A 168 13.06 -0.13 -4.25
C GLN A 168 13.09 0.05 -2.73
N PHE A 169 12.36 -0.79 -2.00
CA PHE A 169 12.35 -0.85 -0.54
C PHE A 169 11.67 -2.12 -0.04
N THR A 170 11.97 -2.50 1.19
CA THR A 170 11.15 -3.38 2.02
C THR A 170 10.61 -2.59 3.19
N LEU A 171 9.32 -2.74 3.48
CA LEU A 171 8.73 -2.09 4.64
C LEU A 171 9.29 -2.71 5.93
N SER A 172 9.57 -1.88 6.92
CA SER A 172 9.84 -2.36 8.28
C SER A 172 8.59 -3.04 8.84
N GLN A 173 8.71 -3.74 9.97
CA GLN A 173 7.55 -4.29 10.67
C GLN A 173 6.46 -3.23 10.92
N ALA A 174 6.83 -2.02 11.36
CA ALA A 174 5.87 -0.96 11.62
C ALA A 174 5.25 -0.41 10.32
N GLY A 175 6.08 -0.21 9.29
CA GLY A 175 5.62 0.24 7.96
C GLY A 175 4.67 -0.77 7.31
N PHE A 176 4.97 -2.06 7.43
CA PHE A 176 4.16 -3.15 6.91
C PHE A 176 2.79 -3.20 7.59
N TYR A 177 2.71 -3.03 8.90
CA TYR A 177 1.42 -3.06 9.60
C TYR A 177 0.59 -1.81 9.30
N LEU A 178 1.24 -0.65 9.21
CA LEU A 178 0.58 0.56 8.72
C LEU A 178 -0.01 0.34 7.32
N PHE A 179 0.73 -0.35 6.44
CA PHE A 179 0.24 -0.74 5.13
C PHE A 179 -0.94 -1.72 5.19
N LEU A 180 -0.87 -2.77 6.04
CA LEU A 180 -1.99 -3.69 6.23
C LEU A 180 -3.25 -2.99 6.73
N PHE A 181 -3.13 -2.10 7.73
CA PHE A 181 -4.26 -1.30 8.19
C PHE A 181 -4.85 -0.45 7.07
N LYS A 182 -3.99 0.11 6.22
CA LYS A 182 -4.42 0.86 5.04
C LYS A 182 -5.23 0.01 4.08
N LEU A 183 -4.73 -1.18 3.73
CA LEU A 183 -5.42 -2.13 2.85
C LEU A 183 -6.76 -2.55 3.44
N SER A 184 -6.80 -2.90 4.73
CA SER A 184 -8.04 -3.29 5.41
C SER A 184 -9.09 -2.18 5.38
N ILE A 185 -8.71 -0.93 5.66
CA ILE A 185 -9.66 0.19 5.60
C ILE A 185 -10.11 0.46 4.17
N HIS A 186 -9.18 0.39 3.21
CA HIS A 186 -9.44 0.74 1.82
C HIS A 186 -10.37 -0.26 1.13
N PHE A 187 -10.07 -1.56 1.26
CA PHE A 187 -10.81 -2.63 0.59
C PHE A 187 -12.01 -3.15 1.38
N CYS A 188 -12.04 -2.95 2.71
CA CYS A 188 -13.14 -3.42 3.55
C CYS A 188 -13.89 -2.24 4.18
N ARG A 189 -14.83 -1.64 3.44
CA ARG A 189 -15.73 -0.61 3.97
C ARG A 189 -16.85 -1.26 4.77
N PHE A 190 -16.60 -1.57 6.04
CA PHE A 190 -17.61 -2.16 6.94
C PHE A 190 -18.88 -1.31 7.18
N HIS A 191 -18.92 -0.05 6.71
CA HIS A 191 -20.04 0.88 6.91
C HIS A 191 -20.64 1.34 5.57
N GLU A 192 -21.02 0.40 4.71
CA GLU A 192 -21.66 0.72 3.43
C GLU A 192 -23.08 1.31 3.59
N LYS A 193 -23.72 1.15 4.76
CA LYS A 193 -25.13 1.51 5.01
C LYS A 193 -26.11 0.93 3.98
N VAL A 194 -25.68 -0.11 3.27
CA VAL A 194 -26.50 -0.88 2.33
C VAL A 194 -26.96 -2.13 3.07
N PHE A 195 -28.27 -2.23 3.28
CA PHE A 195 -28.90 -3.47 3.71
C PHE A 195 -29.18 -4.29 2.45
N ARG A 196 -28.48 -5.42 2.29
CA ARG A 196 -28.55 -6.24 1.06
C ARG A 196 -29.77 -7.17 1.02
N ASP A 197 -30.33 -7.47 2.19
CA ASP A 197 -31.40 -8.46 2.37
C ASP A 197 -32.80 -7.83 2.53
N TYR A 198 -32.91 -6.49 2.48
CA TYR A 198 -34.18 -5.79 2.60
C TYR A 198 -34.21 -4.57 1.68
N ASP A 199 -35.36 -4.32 1.05
CA ASP A 199 -35.61 -3.05 0.38
C ASP A 199 -35.57 -1.92 1.43
N GLN A 200 -34.80 -0.86 1.14
CA GLN A 200 -34.81 0.34 1.95
C GLN A 200 -36.22 0.94 1.88
N GLN A 201 -37.04 0.70 2.91
CA GLN A 201 -38.25 1.49 3.11
C GLN A 201 -37.84 2.95 3.14
N GLN A 202 -38.29 3.72 2.16
CA GLN A 202 -38.13 5.16 2.12
C GLN A 202 -38.69 5.70 3.44
N ALA A 203 -37.81 6.18 4.32
CA ALA A 203 -38.21 6.96 5.46
C ALA A 203 -38.78 8.27 4.91
N SER A 204 -40.10 8.39 4.95
CA SER A 204 -40.84 9.63 4.76
C SER A 204 -40.43 10.70 5.75
#